data_AF-A0A948C6P9-F1
#
_entry.id   AF-A0A948C6P9-F1
#
_cell.length_a   1.000
_cell.length_b   1.000
_cell.length_c   1.000
_cell.angle_alpha   90.00
_cell.angle_beta   90.00
_cell.angle_gamma   90.00
#
_symmetry.space_group_name_H-M   'P 1'
#
loop_
_entity.id
_entity.type
_entity.pdbx_description
1 polymer ?
#
loop_
_entity_poly.entity_id
_entity_poly.type
_entity_poly.pdbx_seq_one_letter_code
_entity_poly.pdbx_strand_id
1 'polypeptide(L)'
;MRKLIVTTLVLLLALSFTLYAQPMERRFAEAGSKGMLGGEYSGGGQNKGMFQKKDMDPEMQKMMKQMQELNQEAMELAKEYKEETSQRNKEKIKSKMEGILDKAFDLRLEIGEKGVEKLKDKVDELEESLQKRKSSKDEIIENHLKKLLGEEKHLEW
;
A
#
# COMPACT_ATOMS: atom_id res chain seq x y z
N MET A 1 -29.88 -49.23 -15.81
CA MET A 1 -28.42 -49.15 -16.08
C MET A 1 -27.87 -47.74 -16.26
N ARG A 2 -28.56 -46.80 -16.95
CA ARG A 2 -28.02 -45.43 -17.16
C ARG A 2 -27.84 -44.57 -15.89
N LYS A 3 -28.62 -44.82 -14.82
CA LYS A 3 -28.53 -44.05 -13.56
C LYS A 3 -27.28 -44.35 -12.71
N LEU A 4 -26.64 -45.51 -12.89
CA LEU A 4 -25.42 -45.89 -12.16
C LEU A 4 -24.15 -45.29 -12.75
N ILE A 5 -24.16 -44.92 -14.03
CA ILE A 5 -22.98 -44.38 -14.73
C ILE A 5 -22.79 -42.89 -14.39
N VAL A 6 -23.89 -42.15 -14.19
CA VAL A 6 -23.81 -40.71 -13.87
C VAL A 6 -23.33 -40.48 -12.44
N THR A 7 -23.71 -41.35 -11.49
CA THR A 7 -23.28 -41.24 -10.09
C THR A 7 -21.80 -41.55 -9.89
N THR A 8 -21.25 -42.49 -10.66
CA THR A 8 -19.80 -42.81 -10.61
C THR A 8 -18.93 -41.71 -11.22
N LEU A 9 -19.41 -41.02 -12.27
CA LEU A 9 -18.68 -39.93 -12.91
C LEU A 9 -18.62 -38.66 -12.04
N VAL A 10 -19.68 -38.35 -11.29
CA VAL A 10 -19.71 -37.22 -10.34
C VAL A 10 -18.80 -37.49 -9.14
N LEU A 11 -18.72 -38.74 -8.67
CA LEU A 11 -17.78 -39.13 -7.59
C LEU A 11 -16.31 -39.03 -8.02
N LEU A 12 -15.98 -39.38 -9.26
CA LEU A 12 -14.62 -39.25 -9.80
C LEU A 12 -14.19 -37.78 -10.00
N LEU A 13 -15.13 -36.89 -10.34
CA LEU A 13 -14.86 -35.44 -10.42
C LEU A 13 -14.73 -34.79 -9.03
N ALA A 14 -15.49 -35.25 -8.03
CA ALA A 14 -15.36 -34.76 -6.66
C ALA A 14 -14.04 -35.20 -5.98
N LEU A 15 -13.54 -36.41 -6.29
CA LEU A 15 -12.26 -36.91 -5.77
C LEU A 15 -11.04 -36.27 -6.41
N SER A 16 -11.14 -35.76 -7.65
CA SER A 16 -10.04 -35.05 -8.30
C SER A 16 -9.89 -33.61 -7.81
N PHE A 17 -10.97 -32.98 -7.34
CA PHE A 17 -10.91 -31.63 -6.76
C PHE A 17 -10.28 -31.61 -5.36
N THR A 18 -10.44 -32.69 -4.57
CA THR A 18 -9.83 -32.79 -3.22
C THR A 18 -8.35 -33.17 -3.23
N LEU A 19 -7.83 -33.74 -4.33
CA LEU A 19 -6.41 -34.03 -4.48
C LEU A 19 -5.57 -32.82 -4.92
N TYR A 20 -6.19 -31.78 -5.50
CA TYR A 20 -5.53 -30.50 -5.81
C TYR A 20 -5.72 -29.43 -4.73
N ALA A 21 -6.73 -29.56 -3.87
CA ALA A 21 -6.89 -28.73 -2.68
C ALA A 21 -6.06 -29.27 -1.51
N GLN A 22 -4.73 -29.38 -1.69
CA GLN A 22 -3.86 -29.48 -0.52
C GLN A 22 -3.89 -28.14 0.24
N PRO A 23 -4.18 -28.14 1.55
CA PRO A 23 -4.25 -26.92 2.32
C PRO A 23 -2.86 -26.27 2.36
N MET A 24 -2.72 -25.09 1.73
CA MET A 24 -1.54 -24.24 1.84
C MET A 24 -1.26 -23.75 3.28
N GLU A 25 -2.09 -24.12 4.26
CA GLU A 25 -1.96 -23.70 5.65
C GLU A 25 -0.77 -24.33 6.39
N ARG A 26 -0.20 -25.44 5.91
CA ARG A 26 0.93 -26.11 6.60
C ARG A 26 2.33 -25.70 6.16
N ARG A 27 2.49 -24.86 5.13
CA ARG A 27 3.83 -24.32 4.78
C ARG A 27 4.17 -22.99 5.46
N PHE A 28 3.22 -22.37 6.15
CA PHE A 28 3.47 -21.18 6.97
C PHE A 28 3.58 -21.48 8.48
N ALA A 29 3.12 -22.66 8.94
CA ALA A 29 3.06 -22.98 10.36
C ALA A 29 4.43 -23.28 11.01
N GLU A 30 5.45 -23.72 10.26
CA GLU A 30 6.78 -24.03 10.82
C GLU A 30 7.88 -23.02 10.46
N ALA A 31 7.61 -22.08 9.54
CA ALA A 31 8.51 -20.96 9.25
C ALA A 31 8.12 -19.65 9.97
N GLY A 32 6.95 -19.58 10.60
CA GLY A 32 6.43 -18.36 11.25
C GLY A 32 6.45 -18.33 12.78
N SER A 33 6.80 -19.42 13.46
CA SER A 33 6.58 -19.54 14.92
C SER A 33 7.72 -19.02 15.81
N LYS A 34 8.77 -18.40 15.25
CA LYS A 34 9.89 -17.89 16.05
C LYS A 34 10.43 -16.58 15.47
N GLY A 35 9.64 -15.50 15.58
CA GLY A 35 10.19 -14.14 15.43
C GLY A 35 9.31 -13.03 14.85
N MET A 36 8.00 -13.18 14.65
CA MET A 36 7.20 -12.12 13.97
C MET A 36 5.89 -11.70 14.63
N LEU A 37 5.68 -11.96 15.93
CA LEU A 37 4.51 -11.44 16.67
C LEU A 37 4.90 -10.62 17.91
N GLY A 38 6.08 -10.01 17.86
CA GLY A 38 6.59 -9.05 18.84
C GLY A 38 7.37 -7.92 18.18
N GLY A 39 7.03 -7.61 16.92
CA GLY A 39 7.55 -6.41 16.27
C GLY A 39 6.95 -5.20 16.95
N GLU A 40 7.60 -4.75 18.02
CA GLU A 40 7.65 -3.35 18.37
C GLU A 40 7.66 -2.56 17.06
N TYR A 41 6.65 -1.73 16.84
CA TYR A 41 6.76 -0.55 15.99
C TYR A 41 7.78 0.40 16.64
N SER A 42 9.02 -0.07 16.81
CA SER A 42 10.17 0.74 17.11
C SER A 42 10.57 1.39 15.79
N GLY A 43 10.00 2.58 15.57
CA GLY A 43 10.32 3.47 14.47
C GLY A 43 11.78 3.95 14.54
N GLY A 44 12.71 3.05 14.23
CA GLY A 44 14.15 3.31 14.19
C GLY A 44 14.83 2.87 12.89
N GLY A 45 14.08 2.31 11.95
CA GLY A 45 14.56 2.11 10.59
C GLY A 45 14.55 3.43 9.86
N GLN A 46 15.69 4.13 9.82
CA GLN A 46 15.95 5.25 8.92
C GLN A 46 15.89 4.78 7.45
N ASN A 47 14.73 4.32 7.01
CA ASN A 47 14.43 4.24 5.60
C ASN A 47 14.15 5.67 5.17
N LYS A 48 15.22 6.43 4.99
CA LYS A 48 15.28 7.78 4.40
C LYS A 48 14.94 7.70 2.90
N GLY A 49 13.96 6.88 2.55
CA GLY A 49 13.45 6.67 1.21
C GLY A 49 12.68 7.91 0.78
N MET A 50 13.42 8.86 0.20
CA MET A 50 13.02 9.77 -0.88
C MET A 50 11.71 10.57 -0.82
N PHE A 51 10.95 10.60 0.28
CA PHE A 51 9.92 11.62 0.46
C PHE A 51 10.46 12.71 1.37
N GLN A 52 11.19 13.67 0.77
CA GLN A 52 11.49 14.90 1.46
C GLN A 52 10.15 15.56 1.82
N LYS A 53 9.93 15.84 3.11
CA LYS A 53 8.72 16.49 3.65
C LYS A 53 8.33 17.77 2.91
N LYS A 54 9.26 18.38 2.18
CA LYS A 54 9.08 19.64 1.42
C LYS A 54 8.18 19.51 0.19
N ASP A 55 8.05 18.34 -0.40
CA ASP A 55 7.29 18.17 -1.66
C ASP A 55 5.88 17.60 -1.42
N MET A 56 5.47 17.48 -0.15
CA MET A 56 4.15 16.96 0.20
C MET A 56 3.11 18.07 0.06
N ASP A 57 2.06 17.78 -0.70
CA ASP A 57 0.88 18.65 -0.84
C ASP A 57 0.33 19.09 0.54
N PRO A 58 0.04 20.39 0.73
CA PRO A 58 -0.57 20.92 1.96
C PRO A 58 -1.79 20.14 2.44
N GLU A 59 -2.63 19.63 1.54
CA GLU A 59 -3.81 18.84 1.89
C GLU A 59 -3.41 17.50 2.54
N MET A 60 -2.45 16.80 1.94
CA MET A 60 -1.91 15.55 2.49
C MET A 60 -1.23 15.78 3.85
N GLN A 61 -0.54 16.91 4.02
CA GLN A 61 0.06 17.26 5.31
C GLN A 61 -1.01 17.42 6.40
N LYS A 62 -2.13 18.06 6.06
CA LYS A 62 -3.26 18.24 6.99
C LYS A 62 -3.87 16.89 7.38
N MET A 63 -4.11 16.00 6.42
CA MET A 63 -4.64 14.67 6.68
C MET A 63 -3.69 13.83 7.55
N MET A 64 -2.38 13.87 7.26
CA MET A 64 -1.38 13.18 8.08
C MET A 64 -1.34 13.69 9.51
N LYS A 65 -1.50 15.01 9.70
CA LYS A 65 -1.61 15.61 11.04
C LYS A 65 -2.87 15.15 11.76
N GLN A 66 -4.02 15.17 11.10
CA GLN A 66 -5.29 14.67 11.67
C GLN A 66 -5.20 13.19 12.04
N MET A 67 -4.56 12.37 11.21
CA MET A 67 -4.30 10.97 11.51
C MET A 67 -3.44 10.81 12.77
N GLN A 68 -2.41 11.64 12.94
CA GLN A 68 -1.57 11.63 14.14
C GLN A 68 -2.39 12.00 15.39
N GLU A 69 -3.24 13.02 15.30
CA GLU A 69 -4.11 13.46 16.38
C GLU A 69 -5.10 12.34 16.80
N LEU A 70 -5.76 11.68 15.85
CA LEU A 70 -6.68 10.56 16.14
C LEU A 70 -5.95 9.38 16.80
N ASN A 71 -4.74 9.06 16.35
CA ASN A 71 -3.95 7.99 16.96
C ASN A 71 -3.53 8.33 18.39
N GLN A 72 -3.15 9.59 18.63
CA GLN A 72 -2.83 10.05 19.98
C GLN A 72 -4.04 9.93 20.91
N GLU A 73 -5.21 10.41 20.46
CA GLU A 73 -6.45 10.34 21.25
C GLU A 73 -6.85 8.87 21.53
N ALA A 74 -6.72 7.98 20.55
CA ALA A 74 -6.96 6.55 20.74
C ALA A 74 -6.01 5.93 21.78
N MET A 75 -4.73 6.32 21.79
CA MET A 75 -3.75 5.85 22.78
C MET A 75 -4.06 6.37 24.19
N GLU A 76 -4.48 7.63 24.31
CA GLU A 76 -4.91 8.23 25.57
C GLU A 76 -6.15 7.50 26.13
N LEU A 77 -7.18 7.28 25.32
CA LEU A 77 -8.35 6.49 25.73
C LEU A 77 -8.00 5.05 26.10
N ALA A 78 -7.06 4.42 25.39
CA ALA A 78 -6.61 3.07 25.73
C ALA A 78 -5.90 3.02 27.10
N LYS A 79 -5.18 4.08 27.48
CA LYS A 79 -4.61 4.22 28.82
C LYS A 79 -5.71 4.41 29.86
N GLU A 80 -6.63 5.33 29.64
CA GLU A 80 -7.78 5.58 30.52
C GLU A 80 -8.61 4.30 30.75
N TYR A 81 -8.87 3.54 29.69
CA TYR A 81 -9.61 2.28 29.77
C TYR A 81 -8.97 1.25 30.71
N LYS A 82 -7.63 1.19 30.72
CA LYS A 82 -6.86 0.26 31.57
C LYS A 82 -6.90 0.67 33.05
N GLU A 83 -6.91 1.97 33.31
CA GLU A 83 -6.90 2.55 34.66
C GLU A 83 -8.31 2.61 35.27
N GLU A 84 -9.36 2.65 34.45
CA GLU A 84 -10.75 2.70 34.91
C GLU A 84 -11.16 1.40 35.64
N THR A 85 -11.99 1.54 36.67
CA THR A 85 -12.53 0.43 37.47
C THR A 85 -14.03 0.25 37.30
N SER A 86 -14.75 1.33 36.99
CA SER A 86 -16.19 1.31 36.73
C SER A 86 -16.50 0.71 35.35
N GLN A 87 -17.26 -0.40 35.33
CA GLN A 87 -17.66 -1.07 34.09
C GLN A 87 -18.45 -0.13 33.15
N ARG A 88 -19.35 0.69 33.71
CA ARG A 88 -20.13 1.66 32.94
C ARG A 88 -19.24 2.69 32.25
N ASN A 89 -18.17 3.14 32.90
CA ASN A 89 -17.24 4.09 32.30
C ASN A 89 -16.35 3.41 31.25
N LYS A 90 -15.92 2.16 31.49
CA LYS A 90 -15.21 1.36 30.48
C LYS A 90 -16.00 1.25 29.18
N GLU A 91 -17.28 0.96 29.25
CA GLU A 91 -18.15 0.86 28.06
C GLU A 91 -18.24 2.20 27.30
N LYS A 92 -18.30 3.33 28.01
CA LYS A 92 -18.25 4.65 27.37
C LYS A 92 -16.91 4.92 26.68
N ILE A 93 -15.79 4.60 27.34
CA ILE A 93 -14.45 4.76 26.78
C ILE A 93 -14.31 3.88 25.53
N LYS A 94 -14.78 2.63 25.59
CA LYS A 94 -14.79 1.71 24.46
C LYS A 94 -15.57 2.28 23.27
N SER A 95 -16.79 2.77 23.49
CA SER A 95 -17.61 3.35 22.43
C SER A 95 -16.96 4.59 21.79
N LYS A 96 -16.31 5.44 22.59
CA LYS A 96 -15.51 6.56 22.06
C LYS A 96 -14.34 6.09 21.20
N MET A 97 -13.61 5.08 21.68
CA MET A 97 -12.48 4.49 20.97
C MET A 97 -12.90 3.88 19.64
N GLU A 98 -14.03 3.16 19.60
CA GLU A 98 -14.62 2.64 18.36
C GLU A 98 -14.88 3.78 17.36
N GLY A 99 -15.48 4.90 17.79
CA GLY A 99 -15.71 6.05 16.91
C GLY A 99 -14.45 6.76 16.41
N ILE A 100 -13.36 6.76 17.19
CA ILE A 100 -12.07 7.32 16.75
C ILE A 100 -11.40 6.39 15.75
N LEU A 101 -11.43 5.08 16.00
CA LEU A 101 -10.84 4.08 15.11
C LEU A 101 -11.54 4.06 13.75
N ASP A 102 -12.86 4.23 13.74
CA ASP A 102 -13.66 4.36 12.52
C ASP A 102 -13.22 5.57 11.69
N LYS A 103 -13.14 6.76 12.30
CA LYS A 103 -12.62 7.97 11.65
C LYS A 103 -11.18 7.83 11.16
N ALA A 104 -10.33 7.16 11.94
CA ALA A 104 -8.95 6.91 11.55
C ALA A 104 -8.87 5.95 10.36
N PHE A 105 -9.76 4.96 10.29
CA PHE A 105 -9.85 4.06 9.15
C PHE A 105 -10.26 4.81 7.88
N ASP A 106 -11.33 5.60 7.95
CA ASP A 106 -11.82 6.39 6.81
C ASP A 106 -10.76 7.37 6.30
N LEU A 107 -10.11 8.10 7.20
CA LEU A 107 -9.03 9.03 6.83
C LEU A 107 -7.85 8.30 6.18
N ARG A 108 -7.55 7.06 6.60
CA ARG A 108 -6.48 6.26 6.00
C ARG A 108 -6.86 5.82 4.58
N LEU A 109 -8.12 5.48 4.38
CA LEU A 109 -8.64 5.14 3.05
C LEU A 109 -8.55 6.34 2.12
N GLU A 110 -8.99 7.52 2.56
CA GLU A 110 -8.93 8.77 1.80
C GLU A 110 -7.48 9.16 1.42
N ILE A 111 -6.55 9.06 2.38
CA ILE A 111 -5.11 9.25 2.13
C ILE A 111 -4.61 8.28 1.05
N GLY A 112 -5.05 7.02 1.10
CA GLY A 112 -4.69 5.99 0.13
C GLY A 112 -5.23 6.30 -1.27
N GLU A 113 -6.50 6.70 -1.36
CA GLU A 113 -7.16 7.07 -2.62
C GLU A 113 -6.48 8.26 -3.29
N LYS A 114 -6.22 9.35 -2.54
CA LYS A 114 -5.44 10.50 -3.05
C LYS A 114 -4.02 10.12 -3.43
N GLY A 115 -3.41 9.19 -2.71
CA GLY A 115 -2.10 8.65 -3.06
C GLY A 115 -2.11 7.92 -4.41
N VAL A 116 -3.14 7.10 -4.65
CA VAL A 116 -3.33 6.39 -5.93
C VAL A 116 -3.58 7.37 -7.07
N GLU A 117 -4.41 8.39 -6.86
CA GLU A 117 -4.69 9.43 -7.86
C GLU A 117 -3.39 10.12 -8.32
N LYS A 118 -2.57 10.59 -7.37
CA LYS A 118 -1.28 11.22 -7.70
C LYS A 118 -0.29 10.30 -8.39
N LEU A 119 -0.33 9.00 -8.10
CA LEU A 119 0.50 8.03 -8.80
C LEU A 119 0.03 7.85 -10.25
N LYS A 120 -1.27 7.88 -10.51
CA LYS A 120 -1.81 7.86 -11.88
C LYS A 120 -1.38 9.09 -12.66
N ASP A 121 -1.53 10.29 -12.10
CA ASP A 121 -1.08 11.52 -12.76
C ASP A 121 0.40 11.46 -13.16
N LYS A 122 1.25 10.95 -12.25
CA LYS A 122 2.68 10.77 -12.54
C LYS A 122 2.96 9.73 -13.61
N VAL A 123 2.18 8.65 -13.64
CA VAL A 123 2.29 7.64 -14.71
C VAL A 123 1.95 8.30 -16.05
N ASP A 124 0.86 9.06 -16.12
CA ASP A 124 0.44 9.74 -17.34
C ASP A 124 1.50 10.77 -17.81
N GLU A 125 2.05 11.59 -16.91
CA GLU A 125 3.15 12.51 -17.21
C GLU A 125 4.40 11.79 -17.77
N LEU A 126 4.75 10.64 -17.19
CA LEU A 126 5.89 9.85 -17.64
C LEU A 126 5.63 9.21 -19.01
N GLU A 127 4.41 8.73 -19.25
CA GLU A 127 3.99 8.20 -20.54
C GLU A 127 4.04 9.27 -21.64
N GLU A 128 3.53 10.47 -21.36
CA GLU A 128 3.63 11.61 -22.28
C GLU A 128 5.09 11.98 -22.59
N SER A 129 5.93 12.03 -21.57
CA SER A 129 7.37 12.32 -21.71
C SER A 129 8.07 11.27 -22.58
N LEU A 130 7.75 9.99 -22.37
CA LEU A 130 8.24 8.90 -23.19
C LEU A 130 7.74 8.99 -24.63
N GLN A 131 6.47 9.34 -24.85
CA GLN A 131 5.93 9.52 -26.19
C GLN A 131 6.61 10.67 -26.93
N LYS A 132 6.81 11.81 -26.27
CA LYS A 132 7.58 12.95 -26.82
C LYS A 132 8.99 12.54 -27.23
N ARG A 133 9.69 11.77 -26.39
CA ARG A 133 11.02 11.22 -26.74
C ARG A 133 10.97 10.25 -27.92
N LYS A 134 9.95 9.39 -28.00
CA LYS A 134 9.76 8.46 -29.11
C LYS A 134 9.51 9.21 -30.42
N SER A 135 8.70 10.26 -30.42
CA SER A 135 8.46 11.08 -31.62
C SER A 135 9.68 11.88 -32.04
N SER A 136 10.52 12.30 -31.09
CA SER A 136 11.78 13.02 -31.37
C SER A 136 12.98 12.09 -31.56
N LYS A 137 12.78 10.77 -31.75
CA LYS A 137 13.87 9.79 -31.81
C LYS A 137 14.91 10.14 -32.88
N ASP A 138 14.46 10.45 -34.10
CA ASP A 138 15.37 10.68 -35.21
C ASP A 138 16.19 11.95 -35.01
N GLU A 139 15.57 13.02 -34.50
CA GLU A 139 16.26 14.26 -34.12
C GLU A 139 17.29 14.02 -33.01
N ILE A 140 16.94 13.23 -31.98
CA ILE A 140 17.86 12.86 -30.89
C ILE A 140 19.06 12.10 -31.46
N ILE A 141 18.83 11.15 -32.38
CA ILE A 141 19.89 10.38 -33.04
C ILE A 141 20.78 11.29 -33.88
N GLU A 142 20.19 12.18 -34.68
CA GLU A 142 20.92 13.12 -35.53
C GLU A 142 21.79 14.07 -34.71
N ASN A 143 21.23 14.66 -33.64
CA ASN A 143 21.97 15.53 -32.73
C ASN A 143 23.14 14.77 -32.06
N HIS A 144 22.90 13.53 -31.64
CA HIS A 144 23.96 12.69 -31.07
C HIS A 144 25.04 12.36 -32.10
N LEU A 145 24.66 12.06 -33.35
CA LEU A 145 25.58 11.78 -34.44
C LEU A 145 26.46 13.00 -34.75
N LYS A 146 25.87 14.20 -34.92
CA LYS A 146 26.59 15.46 -35.13
C LYS A 146 27.60 15.72 -34.02
N LYS A 147 27.23 15.47 -32.76
CA LYS A 147 28.11 15.60 -31.61
C LYS A 147 29.31 14.64 -31.68
N LEU A 148 29.07 13.38 -32.04
CA LEU A 148 30.15 12.38 -32.18
C LEU A 148 31.09 12.69 -33.35
N LEU A 149 30.57 13.28 -34.43
CA LEU A 149 31.37 13.69 -35.60
C LEU A 149 32.12 15.01 -35.37
N GLY A 150 31.92 15.69 -34.23
CA GLY A 150 32.53 17.00 -33.96
C GLY A 150 31.96 18.13 -34.83
N GLU A 151 30.78 17.91 -35.43
CA GLU A 151 30.07 18.88 -36.27
C GLU A 151 29.21 19.85 -35.44
N GLU A 152 29.25 19.72 -34.12
CA GLU A 152 28.60 20.65 -33.20
C GLU A 152 29.25 22.03 -33.40
N LYS A 153 28.58 22.90 -34.17
CA LYS A 153 28.98 24.31 -34.29
C LYS A 153 29.11 24.83 -32.87
N HIS A 154 30.34 25.18 -32.47
CA HIS A 154 30.59 25.95 -31.26
C HIS A 154 29.64 27.14 -31.30
N LEU A 155 28.59 27.10 -30.47
CA LEU A 155 27.80 28.29 -30.19
C LEU A 155 28.76 29.20 -29.42
N GLU A 156 29.41 30.12 -30.14
CA GLU A 156 30.05 31.27 -29.54
C GLU A 156 28.95 32.06 -28.81
N TRP A 157 29.08 32.13 -27.49
CA TRP A 157 28.25 32.92 -26.59
C TRP A 157 28.70 34.38 -26.60
#